data_AF-I1VH15-F1
#
_entry.id   AF-I1VH15-F1
#
_cell.length_a   1.000
_cell.length_b   1.000
_cell.length_c   1.000
_cell.angle_alpha   90.00
_cell.angle_beta   90.00
_cell.angle_gamma   90.00
#
_symmetry.space_group_name_H-M   'P 1'
#
loop_
_entity.id
_entity.type
_entity.pdbx_description
1 polymer ?
#
loop_
_entity_poly.entity_id
_entity_poly.type
_entity_poly.pdbx_seq_one_letter_code
_entity_poly.pdbx_strand_id
1 'polypeptide(L)'
;MAATSKSSTPDETRLDEHLDKPSITAPGDGPADTTDPEERASSATPDKGTAARAGHGTVNAVVPLPKRQKPAARQGKDRTETYAATRPDGTEVTVERNIETGESSVKEG
;
A
#
# COMPACT_ATOMS: atom_id res chain seq x y z
N MET A 1 22.37 3.15 -38.77
CA MET A 1 22.70 3.13 -37.34
C MET A 1 21.66 3.99 -36.63
N ALA A 2 20.64 3.36 -36.03
CA ALA A 2 19.62 4.08 -35.27
C ALA A 2 20.01 4.04 -33.78
N ALA A 3 20.06 5.22 -33.17
CA ALA A 3 20.52 5.42 -31.80
C ALA A 3 19.61 4.69 -30.80
N THR A 4 20.21 3.80 -30.00
CA THR A 4 19.58 3.25 -28.80
C THR A 4 19.35 4.39 -27.81
N SER A 5 18.12 4.89 -27.74
CA SER A 5 17.67 5.68 -26.59
C SER A 5 17.78 4.78 -25.37
N LYS A 6 18.76 5.04 -24.50
CA LYS A 6 18.87 4.41 -23.18
C LYS A 6 17.51 4.54 -22.50
N SER A 7 16.79 3.43 -22.33
CA SER A 7 15.65 3.41 -21.44
C SER A 7 16.21 3.70 -20.05
N SER A 8 15.83 4.82 -19.45
CA SER A 8 15.93 4.97 -18.01
C SER A 8 15.06 3.87 -17.42
N THR A 9 15.70 2.80 -16.98
CA THR A 9 15.04 1.77 -16.21
C THR A 9 14.51 2.45 -14.96
N PRO A 10 13.18 2.44 -14.71
CA PRO A 10 12.63 3.07 -13.52
C PRO A 10 13.17 2.34 -12.29
N ASP A 11 13.54 3.11 -11.26
CA ASP A 11 14.07 2.59 -10.00
C ASP A 11 12.96 2.03 -9.09
N GLU A 12 11.70 2.38 -9.35
CA GLU A 12 10.53 2.00 -8.55
C GLU A 12 9.31 1.81 -9.47
N THR A 13 8.42 0.87 -9.12
CA THR A 13 7.13 0.66 -9.79
C THR A 13 6.04 1.47 -9.11
N ARG A 14 5.24 2.18 -9.92
CA ARG A 14 4.07 2.96 -9.45
C ARG A 14 2.88 2.75 -10.38
N LEU A 15 1.66 3.02 -9.89
CA LEU A 15 0.47 2.92 -10.72
C LEU A 15 0.43 4.04 -11.76
N ASP A 16 0.33 3.64 -13.03
CA ASP A 16 0.18 4.57 -14.15
C ASP A 16 -1.28 4.94 -14.40
N GLU A 17 -1.51 6.18 -14.83
CA GLU A 17 -2.85 6.67 -15.19
C GLU A 17 -3.26 6.31 -16.64
N HIS A 18 -2.30 5.89 -17.47
CA HIS A 18 -2.53 5.64 -18.89
C HIS A 18 -2.99 4.20 -19.17
N LEU A 19 -3.78 4.02 -20.23
CA LEU A 19 -4.38 2.73 -20.62
C LEU A 19 -4.02 2.30 -22.06
N ASP A 20 -3.24 3.11 -22.75
CA ASP A 20 -2.87 2.97 -24.17
C ASP A 20 -1.43 2.49 -24.36
N LYS A 21 -0.71 2.19 -23.27
CA LYS A 21 0.71 1.78 -23.28
C LYS A 21 0.99 0.78 -22.17
N PRO A 22 2.10 0.02 -22.22
CA PRO A 22 2.54 -0.82 -21.12
C PRO A 22 2.79 0.03 -19.86
N SER A 23 2.57 -0.56 -18.69
CA SER A 23 2.92 0.08 -17.42
C SER A 23 4.44 0.18 -17.24
N ILE A 24 4.89 1.22 -16.56
CA ILE A 24 6.30 1.49 -16.25
C ILE A 24 6.64 0.76 -14.94
N THR A 25 7.46 -0.29 -15.03
CA THR A 25 7.83 -1.12 -13.87
C THR A 25 9.34 -1.19 -13.68
N ALA A 26 9.76 -1.25 -12.43
CA ALA A 26 11.11 -1.60 -12.05
C ALA A 26 11.46 -3.03 -12.49
N PRO A 27 12.74 -3.37 -12.67
CA PRO A 27 13.14 -4.72 -13.03
C PRO A 27 12.69 -5.76 -12.00
N GLY A 28 11.98 -6.78 -12.46
CA GLY A 28 11.49 -7.86 -11.60
C GLY A 28 10.11 -7.62 -11.00
N ASP A 29 9.59 -6.38 -11.05
CA ASP A 29 8.26 -6.04 -10.56
C ASP A 29 7.15 -6.29 -11.58
N GLY A 30 5.98 -6.65 -11.07
CA GLY A 30 4.73 -6.60 -11.81
C GLY A 30 4.15 -5.18 -11.88
N PRO A 31 3.26 -4.89 -12.84
CA PRO A 31 2.69 -3.55 -13.11
C PRO A 31 1.80 -2.94 -12.02
N ALA A 32 1.67 -3.59 -10.86
CA ALA A 32 0.95 -3.08 -9.70
C ALA A 32 1.64 -3.47 -8.39
N ASP A 33 2.92 -3.83 -8.44
CA ASP A 33 3.71 -4.26 -7.28
C ASP A 33 4.27 -3.04 -6.53
N THR A 34 3.36 -2.15 -6.10
CA THR A 34 3.78 -0.90 -5.46
C THR A 34 4.14 -1.13 -3.99
N THR A 35 5.15 -0.41 -3.49
CA THR A 35 5.62 -0.54 -2.11
C THR A 35 4.88 0.36 -1.11
N ASP A 36 3.93 1.18 -1.57
CA ASP A 36 3.13 2.07 -0.71
C ASP A 36 1.86 1.35 -0.20
N PRO A 37 1.74 1.07 1.12
CA PRO A 37 0.59 0.36 1.69
C PRO A 37 -0.72 1.15 1.62
N GLU A 38 -0.68 2.45 1.32
CA GLU A 38 -1.87 3.29 1.16
C GLU A 38 -2.30 3.46 -0.32
N GLU A 39 -1.49 2.98 -1.26
CA GLU A 39 -1.81 3.04 -2.68
C GLU A 39 -2.92 2.05 -3.02
N ARG A 40 -3.84 2.48 -3.89
CA ARG A 40 -5.00 1.70 -4.28
C ARG A 40 -5.09 1.67 -5.79
N ALA A 41 -5.44 0.51 -6.32
CA ALA A 41 -5.57 0.30 -7.74
C ALA A 41 -6.98 -0.17 -8.08
N SER A 42 -7.47 0.20 -9.26
CA SER A 42 -8.67 -0.39 -9.86
C SER A 42 -8.33 -0.94 -11.23
N SER A 43 -8.97 -2.04 -11.60
CA SER A 43 -8.98 -2.46 -12.99
C SER A 43 -9.75 -1.44 -13.86
N ALA A 44 -9.27 -1.24 -15.07
CA ALA A 44 -9.90 -0.41 -16.09
C ALA A 44 -9.77 -1.08 -17.46
N THR A 45 -10.70 -0.75 -18.37
CA THR A 45 -10.66 -1.29 -19.74
C THR A 45 -9.53 -0.63 -20.52
N PRO A 46 -8.53 -1.38 -21.00
CA PRO A 46 -7.39 -0.80 -21.72
C PRO A 46 -7.77 -0.35 -23.13
N ASP A 47 -7.11 0.69 -23.64
CA ASP A 47 -7.22 1.14 -25.03
C ASP A 47 -6.22 0.38 -25.92
N LYS A 48 -6.62 -0.84 -26.28
CA LYS A 48 -5.84 -1.72 -27.16
C LYS A 48 -5.67 -1.15 -28.57
N GLY A 49 -6.61 -0.33 -29.03
CA GLY A 49 -6.61 0.20 -30.39
C GLY A 49 -5.54 1.26 -30.58
N THR A 50 -5.48 2.22 -29.65
CA THR A 50 -4.44 3.25 -29.62
C THR A 50 -3.07 2.63 -29.35
N ALA A 51 -2.99 1.67 -28.43
CA ALA A 51 -1.75 0.96 -28.12
C ALA A 51 -1.16 0.22 -29.33
N ALA A 52 -1.99 -0.53 -30.06
CA ALA A 52 -1.53 -1.27 -31.24
C ALA A 52 -1.07 -0.33 -32.36
N ARG A 53 -1.76 0.81 -32.57
CA ARG A 53 -1.35 1.83 -33.54
C ARG A 53 0.00 2.47 -33.18
N ALA A 54 0.26 2.63 -31.88
CA ALA A 54 1.55 3.10 -31.35
C ALA A 54 2.64 2.01 -31.34
N GLY A 55 2.33 0.77 -31.73
CA GLY A 55 3.28 -0.34 -31.81
C GLY A 55 3.50 -1.09 -30.50
N HIS A 56 2.63 -0.90 -29.50
CA HIS A 56 2.72 -1.62 -28.24
C HIS A 56 2.09 -3.02 -28.34
N GLY A 57 2.80 -4.03 -27.84
CA GLY A 57 2.30 -5.42 -27.77
C GLY A 57 1.57 -5.76 -26.47
N THR A 58 1.64 -4.87 -25.47
CA THR A 58 1.00 -5.00 -24.16
C THR A 58 0.41 -3.65 -23.74
N VAL A 59 -0.52 -3.68 -22.78
CA VAL A 59 -1.24 -2.50 -22.29
C VAL A 59 -1.38 -2.56 -20.78
N ASN A 60 -1.37 -1.40 -20.14
CA ASN A 60 -1.79 -1.25 -18.76
C ASN A 60 -3.32 -1.40 -18.66
N ALA A 61 -3.77 -2.08 -17.60
CA ALA A 61 -5.18 -2.30 -17.31
C ALA A 61 -5.54 -1.92 -15.86
N VAL A 62 -4.63 -1.23 -15.16
CA VAL A 62 -4.76 -0.87 -13.76
C VAL A 62 -4.50 0.62 -13.62
N VAL A 63 -5.41 1.35 -12.96
CA VAL A 63 -5.26 2.80 -12.72
C VAL A 63 -5.26 3.09 -11.22
N PRO A 64 -4.56 4.15 -10.78
CA PRO A 64 -4.60 4.56 -9.39
C PRO A 64 -6.01 5.02 -9.00
N LEU A 65 -6.42 4.60 -7.81
CA LEU A 65 -7.57 5.15 -7.11
C LEU A 65 -7.09 6.20 -6.11
N PRO A 66 -7.95 7.19 -5.76
CA PRO A 66 -7.64 8.09 -4.67
C PRO A 66 -7.34 7.32 -3.37
N LYS A 67 -6.28 7.76 -2.69
CA LYS A 67 -5.88 7.21 -1.39
C LYS A 67 -7.07 7.23 -0.43
N ARG A 68 -7.18 6.17 0.38
CA ARG A 68 -8.24 6.10 1.39
C ARG A 68 -8.00 7.24 2.38
N GLN A 69 -9.01 8.07 2.61
CA GLN A 69 -8.96 9.03 3.70
C GLN A 69 -8.84 8.27 5.01
N LYS A 70 -7.85 8.63 5.84
CA LYS A 70 -7.73 8.08 7.19
C LYS A 70 -9.04 8.36 7.92
N PRO A 71 -9.66 7.35 8.55
CA PRO A 71 -10.82 7.57 9.39
C PRO A 71 -10.50 8.66 10.42
N ALA A 72 -11.46 9.55 10.68
CA ALA A 72 -11.29 10.53 11.73
C ALA A 72 -10.96 9.83 13.05
N ALA A 73 -10.07 10.43 13.84
CA ALA A 73 -9.76 9.93 15.17
C ALA A 73 -11.05 9.85 16.00
N ARG A 74 -11.15 8.81 16.83
CA ARG A 74 -12.28 8.64 17.74
C ARG A 74 -12.39 9.88 18.64
N GLN A 75 -13.61 10.41 18.76
CA GLN A 75 -13.91 11.47 19.73
C GLN A 75 -14.45 10.85 21.02
N GLY A 76 -13.96 11.32 22.16
CA GLY A 76 -14.39 10.87 23.49
C GLY A 76 -13.21 10.59 24.42
N LYS A 77 -13.53 10.25 25.68
CA LYS A 77 -12.53 9.72 26.61
C LYS A 77 -12.41 8.21 26.38
N ASP A 78 -11.18 7.73 26.27
CA ASP A 78 -10.90 6.30 26.24
C ASP A 78 -11.14 5.69 27.63
N ARG A 79 -11.61 4.45 27.64
CA ARG A 79 -11.79 3.65 28.84
C ARG A 79 -10.68 2.62 28.89
N THR A 80 -10.03 2.58 30.03
CA THR A 80 -8.93 1.66 30.28
C THR A 80 -9.36 0.58 31.27
N GLU A 81 -9.08 -0.67 30.94
CA GLU A 81 -9.18 -1.81 31.84
C GLU A 81 -7.79 -2.13 32.38
N THR A 82 -7.68 -2.31 33.70
CA THR A 82 -6.41 -2.64 34.35
C THR A 82 -6.54 -4.01 35.02
N TYR A 83 -5.63 -4.93 34.71
CA TYR A 83 -5.61 -6.28 35.29
C TYR A 83 -4.19 -6.80 35.49
N ALA A 84 -4.02 -7.71 36.44
CA ALA A 84 -2.76 -8.42 36.67
C ALA A 84 -2.60 -9.55 35.66
N ALA A 85 -1.39 -9.72 35.11
CA ALA A 85 -1.03 -10.81 34.22
C ALA A 85 0.36 -11.35 34.59
N THR A 86 0.56 -12.65 34.46
CA THR A 86 1.86 -13.27 34.70
C THR A 86 2.67 -13.29 33.41
N ARG A 87 3.88 -12.75 33.44
CA ARG A 87 4.87 -12.86 32.34
C ARG A 87 5.32 -14.32 32.18
N PRO A 88 5.90 -14.70 31.03
CA PRO A 88 6.45 -16.05 30.83
C PRO A 88 7.56 -16.45 31.82
N ASP A 89 8.23 -15.46 32.43
CA ASP A 89 9.25 -15.65 33.47
C ASP A 89 8.67 -15.88 34.88
N GLY A 90 7.34 -15.85 35.03
CA GLY A 90 6.63 -16.03 36.29
C GLY A 90 6.42 -14.74 37.10
N THR A 91 6.89 -13.57 36.64
CA THR A 91 6.66 -12.29 37.33
C THR A 91 5.25 -11.75 37.04
N GLU A 92 4.58 -11.19 38.05
CA GLU A 92 3.29 -10.51 37.83
C GLU A 92 3.52 -9.08 37.34
N VAL A 93 2.75 -8.68 36.34
CA VAL A 93 2.71 -7.31 35.81
C VAL A 93 1.30 -6.78 35.77
N THR A 94 1.18 -5.46 35.84
CA THR A 94 -0.09 -4.78 35.63
C THR A 94 -0.22 -4.40 34.16
N VAL A 95 -1.25 -4.92 33.49
CA VAL A 95 -1.57 -4.57 32.11
C VAL A 95 -2.69 -3.55 32.11
N GLU A 96 -2.47 -2.43 31.41
CA GLU A 96 -3.51 -1.46 31.08
C GLU A 96 -3.90 -1.64 29.62
N ARG A 97 -5.16 -1.95 29.38
CA ARG A 97 -5.74 -2.14 28.06
C ARG A 97 -6.74 -1.03 27.76
N ASN A 98 -6.54 -0.33 26.65
CA ASN A 98 -7.53 0.59 26.09
C ASN A 98 -8.64 -0.24 25.41
N ILE A 99 -9.87 -0.10 25.89
CA ILE A 99 -11.03 -0.88 25.39
C ILE A 99 -11.41 -0.42 23.97
N GLU A 100 -11.11 0.83 23.63
CA GLU A 100 -11.51 1.47 22.40
C GLU A 100 -10.53 1.24 21.25
N THR A 101 -9.22 1.27 21.53
CA THR A 101 -8.16 1.04 20.53
C THR A 101 -7.67 -0.40 20.52
N GLY A 102 -7.85 -1.14 21.62
CA GLY A 102 -7.28 -2.46 21.82
C GLY A 102 -5.79 -2.45 22.15
N GLU A 103 -5.17 -1.27 22.26
CA GLU A 103 -3.78 -1.13 22.67
C GLU A 103 -3.62 -1.54 24.13
N SER A 104 -2.56 -2.30 24.40
CA SER A 104 -2.19 -2.72 25.74
C SER A 104 -0.80 -2.19 26.08
N SER A 105 -0.65 -1.65 27.28
CA SER A 105 0.63 -1.25 27.83
C SER A 105 0.89 -1.99 29.14
N VAL A 106 2.15 -2.36 29.37
CA VAL A 106 2.57 -2.97 30.63
C VAL A 106 3.04 -1.84 31.53
N LYS A 107 2.39 -1.66 32.69
CA LYS A 107 2.89 -0.81 33.76
C LYS A 107 3.78 -1.68 34.64
N GLU A 108 5.07 -1.39 34.62
CA GLU A 108 5.99 -2.00 35.58
C GLU A 108 5.64 -1.49 36.97
N GLY A 109 5.41 -2.42 37.89
CA GLY A 109 5.26 -2.17 39.32
C GLY A 109 6.59 -2.28 40.02
#